data_AF-A0A7C5QIL4-F1
#
_entry.id   AF-A0A7C5QIL4-F1
#
_cell.length_a   1.000
_cell.length_b   1.000
_cell.length_c   1.000
_cell.angle_alpha   90.00
_cell.angle_beta   90.00
_cell.angle_gamma   90.00
#
_symmetry.space_group_name_H-M   'P 1'
#
loop_
_entity.id
_entity.type
_entity.pdbx_description
1 polymer ?
#
loop_
_entity_poly.entity_id
_entity_poly.type
_entity_poly.pdbx_seq_one_letter_code
_entity_poly.pdbx_strand_id
1 'polypeptide(L)'
;MIKKIISIFLSFSFCSLTLVLAQEQNLVELAKKEKERRESLKGQKVKVITNKDLEYLTKTPALTLPPSELPDESQPSTPASQTSGTPSLVHRVTVENPQPKQTSESSSQFYNALPGQDTQGSSLEEAWKKAQEYVELLTLKMNALWQQFYSLSDMKTRDSVQMQISDTYEKLLKAQEEEARLRMEYENQINRKKSESASPIWIK
;
A
#
# COMPACT_ATOMS: atom_id res chain seq x y z
N MET A 1 24.99 4.61 -55.45
CA MET A 1 23.57 4.23 -55.58
C MET A 1 23.07 3.41 -54.38
N ILE A 2 23.74 2.31 -53.99
CA ILE A 2 23.32 1.39 -52.92
C ILE A 2 23.08 2.04 -51.55
N LYS A 3 23.95 2.98 -51.11
CA LYS A 3 23.79 3.70 -49.83
C LYS A 3 22.50 4.55 -49.76
N LYS A 4 22.04 5.08 -50.90
CA LYS A 4 20.78 5.85 -50.98
C LYS A 4 19.56 4.92 -50.87
N ILE A 5 19.63 3.74 -51.47
CA ILE A 5 18.57 2.72 -51.42
C ILE A 5 18.42 2.17 -50.00
N ILE A 6 19.54 1.89 -49.31
CA ILE A 6 19.52 1.43 -47.91
C ILE A 6 18.94 2.50 -46.97
N SER A 7 19.28 3.77 -47.17
CA SER A 7 18.73 4.87 -46.38
C SER A 7 17.21 5.02 -46.56
N ILE A 8 16.71 4.84 -47.79
CA ILE A 8 15.27 4.86 -48.10
C ILE A 8 14.56 3.66 -47.47
N PHE A 9 15.13 2.46 -47.52
CA PHE A 9 14.55 1.30 -46.84
C PHE A 9 14.54 1.44 -45.32
N LEU A 10 15.58 2.04 -44.74
CA LEU A 10 15.68 2.25 -43.30
C LEU A 10 14.67 3.30 -42.81
N SER A 11 14.45 4.38 -43.58
CA SER A 11 13.44 5.38 -43.25
C SER A 11 12.02 4.85 -43.42
N PHE A 12 11.77 4.01 -44.42
CA PHE A 12 10.46 3.36 -44.61
C PHE A 12 10.15 2.36 -43.49
N SER A 13 11.16 1.59 -43.05
CA SER A 13 11.04 0.69 -41.91
C SER A 13 10.74 1.44 -40.62
N PHE A 14 11.44 2.55 -40.39
CA PHE A 14 11.23 3.41 -39.21
C PHE A 14 9.84 4.09 -39.21
N CYS A 15 9.36 4.59 -40.36
CA CYS A 15 8.01 5.15 -40.48
C CYS A 15 6.90 4.10 -40.33
N SER A 16 7.14 2.87 -40.77
CA SER A 16 6.15 1.79 -40.63
C SER A 16 6.01 1.37 -39.17
N LEU A 17 7.12 1.35 -38.42
CA LEU A 17 7.11 1.01 -37.00
C LEU A 17 6.41 2.07 -36.14
N THR A 18 6.58 3.36 -36.45
CA THR A 18 5.86 4.43 -35.75
C THR A 18 4.38 4.46 -36.08
N LEU A 19 3.96 4.09 -37.29
CA LEU A 19 2.54 3.98 -37.66
C LEU A 19 1.82 2.86 -36.90
N VAL A 20 2.50 1.75 -36.61
CA VAL A 20 1.95 0.64 -35.82
C VAL A 20 1.81 1.01 -34.34
N LEU A 21 2.76 1.77 -33.79
CA LEU A 21 2.69 2.27 -32.41
C LEU A 21 1.66 3.40 -32.23
N ALA A 22 1.24 4.06 -33.32
CA ALA A 22 0.18 5.05 -33.35
C ALA A 22 -1.22 4.46 -33.57
N GLN A 23 -1.36 3.13 -33.58
CA GLN A 23 -2.68 2.50 -33.47
C GLN A 23 -3.21 2.72 -32.05
N GLU A 24 -3.89 3.85 -31.87
CA GLU A 24 -4.79 4.10 -30.75
C GLU A 24 -5.70 2.88 -30.61
N GLN A 25 -5.51 2.11 -29.53
CA GLN A 25 -6.49 1.09 -29.15
C GLN A 25 -7.84 1.78 -29.04
N ASN A 26 -8.71 1.41 -29.97
CA ASN A 26 -9.89 2.12 -30.41
C ASN A 26 -10.70 2.73 -29.25
N LEU A 27 -10.54 4.03 -28.99
CA LEU A 27 -11.25 4.77 -27.93
C LEU A 27 -12.77 4.67 -28.08
N VAL A 28 -13.25 4.46 -29.32
CA VAL A 28 -14.66 4.27 -29.64
C VAL A 28 -15.15 2.91 -29.14
N GLU A 29 -14.33 1.86 -29.21
CA GLU A 29 -14.66 0.55 -28.64
C GLU A 29 -14.66 0.59 -27.10
N LEU A 30 -13.72 1.33 -26.49
CA LEU A 30 -13.70 1.53 -25.04
C LEU A 30 -14.94 2.30 -24.55
N ALA A 31 -15.33 3.36 -25.28
CA ALA A 31 -16.52 4.15 -24.98
C ALA A 31 -17.82 3.35 -25.15
N LYS A 32 -17.91 2.49 -26.17
CA LYS A 32 -19.05 1.57 -26.35
C LYS A 32 -19.13 0.55 -25.23
N LYS A 33 -18.01 -0.07 -24.85
CA LYS A 33 -17.95 -1.04 -23.76
C LYS A 33 -18.32 -0.42 -22.40
N GLU A 34 -17.90 0.81 -22.13
CA GLU A 34 -18.31 1.53 -20.92
C GLU A 34 -19.79 1.95 -20.97
N LYS A 35 -20.32 2.30 -22.14
CA LYS A 35 -21.76 2.57 -22.31
C LYS A 35 -22.58 1.30 -22.06
N GLU A 36 -22.18 0.17 -22.61
CA GLU A 36 -22.82 -1.14 -22.40
C GLU A 36 -22.78 -1.57 -20.93
N ARG A 37 -21.65 -1.34 -20.23
CA ARG A 37 -21.56 -1.56 -18.78
C ARG A 37 -22.53 -0.67 -17.99
N ARG A 38 -22.75 0.58 -18.41
CA ARG A 38 -23.72 1.47 -17.77
C ARG A 38 -25.16 1.10 -18.07
N GLU A 39 -25.43 0.55 -19.24
CA GLU A 39 -26.75 0.06 -19.61
C GLU A 39 -27.08 -1.26 -18.89
N SER A 40 -26.11 -2.16 -18.69
CA SER A 40 -26.31 -3.38 -17.91
C SER A 40 -26.58 -3.10 -16.41
N LEU A 41 -26.13 -1.97 -15.90
CA LEU A 41 -26.41 -1.50 -14.54
C LEU A 41 -27.73 -0.72 -14.42
N LYS A 42 -28.31 -0.24 -15.53
CA LYS A 42 -29.63 0.42 -15.53
C LYS A 42 -30.72 -0.65 -15.49
N GLY A 43 -31.25 -0.89 -14.29
CA GLY A 43 -32.35 -1.84 -14.07
C GLY A 43 -31.98 -2.99 -13.14
N GLN A 44 -30.70 -3.17 -12.84
CA GLN A 44 -30.30 -3.99 -11.70
C GLN A 44 -30.67 -3.22 -10.44
N LYS A 45 -31.69 -3.71 -9.71
CA LYS A 45 -32.09 -3.16 -8.41
C LYS A 45 -30.96 -3.44 -7.42
N VAL A 46 -29.96 -2.56 -7.38
CA VAL A 46 -28.96 -2.53 -6.32
C VAL A 46 -29.74 -2.36 -5.03
N LYS A 47 -29.80 -3.42 -4.22
CA LYS A 47 -30.41 -3.36 -2.90
C LYS A 47 -29.51 -2.45 -2.05
N VAL A 48 -29.86 -1.18 -1.99
CA VAL A 48 -29.22 -0.22 -1.08
C VAL A 48 -29.59 -0.66 0.32
N ILE A 49 -28.64 -1.29 1.01
CA ILE A 49 -28.79 -1.64 2.42
C ILE A 49 -28.74 -0.31 3.18
N THR A 50 -29.87 0.11 3.70
CA THR A 50 -30.00 1.34 4.49
C THR A 50 -29.82 1.03 5.97
N ASN A 51 -29.59 2.05 6.79
CA ASN A 51 -29.46 1.87 8.25
C ASN A 51 -30.70 1.22 8.88
N LYS A 52 -31.90 1.40 8.30
CA LYS A 52 -33.13 0.71 8.72
C LYS A 52 -33.10 -0.79 8.47
N ASP A 53 -32.40 -1.23 7.43
CA ASP A 53 -32.26 -2.65 7.12
C ASP A 53 -31.28 -3.36 8.07
N LEU A 54 -30.45 -2.59 8.80
CA LEU A 54 -29.53 -3.09 9.82
C LEU A 54 -30.21 -3.27 11.20
N GLU A 55 -31.34 -2.62 11.46
CA GLU A 55 -32.06 -2.70 12.75
C GLU A 55 -32.64 -4.11 13.01
N TYR A 56 -33.01 -4.81 11.94
CA TYR A 56 -33.58 -6.16 12.01
C TYR A 56 -32.53 -7.28 11.98
N LEU A 57 -31.27 -6.94 11.72
CA LEU A 57 -30.16 -7.89 11.80
C LEU A 57 -29.70 -7.95 13.26
N THR A 58 -30.37 -8.81 14.04
CA THR A 58 -29.93 -9.15 15.39
C THR A 58 -28.53 -9.74 15.29
N LYS A 59 -27.58 -9.12 15.99
CA LYS A 59 -26.14 -9.42 15.99
C LYS A 59 -25.89 -10.93 16.08
N THR A 60 -25.65 -11.57 14.93
CA THR A 60 -25.06 -12.90 14.90
C THR A 60 -23.58 -12.76 15.26
N PRO A 61 -23.02 -13.63 16.11
CA PRO A 61 -21.60 -13.61 16.39
C PRO A 61 -20.82 -13.71 15.06
N ALA A 62 -19.91 -12.79 14.81
CA ALA A 62 -19.07 -12.78 13.60
C ALA A 62 -18.12 -14.01 13.55
N LEU A 63 -18.01 -14.74 14.65
CA LEU A 63 -17.16 -15.91 14.80
C LEU A 63 -17.85 -16.93 15.71
N THR A 64 -18.38 -18.01 15.15
CA THR A 64 -18.77 -19.22 15.89
C THR A 64 -17.55 -20.12 16.02
N LEU A 65 -16.83 -19.98 17.13
CA LEU A 65 -15.83 -20.98 17.54
C LEU A 65 -16.56 -22.14 18.24
N PRO A 66 -16.23 -23.41 17.95
CA PRO A 66 -16.80 -24.54 18.67
C PRO A 66 -16.44 -24.46 20.17
N PRO A 67 -17.33 -24.89 21.08
CA PRO A 67 -17.10 -24.85 22.52
C PRO A 67 -15.86 -25.68 22.89
N SER A 68 -14.84 -25.01 23.45
CA SER A 68 -13.74 -25.69 24.12
C SER A 68 -14.18 -25.98 25.56
N GLU A 69 -14.50 -27.24 25.83
CA GLU A 69 -14.71 -27.76 27.19
C GLU A 69 -13.38 -27.73 27.96
N LEU A 70 -13.25 -26.87 28.97
CA LEU A 70 -12.33 -27.05 30.10
C LEU A 70 -12.93 -26.37 31.35
N PRO A 71 -12.65 -26.91 32.55
CA PRO A 71 -13.66 -27.12 33.59
C PRO A 71 -13.73 -26.07 34.70
N ASP A 72 -14.88 -26.11 35.37
CA ASP A 72 -15.27 -25.54 36.67
C ASP A 72 -14.12 -25.23 37.65
N GLU A 73 -14.06 -23.97 38.11
CA GLU A 73 -13.65 -23.71 39.49
C GLU A 73 -14.58 -22.65 40.12
N SER A 74 -15.32 -23.15 41.09
CA SER A 74 -16.32 -22.52 41.93
C SER A 74 -15.77 -21.39 42.83
N GLN A 75 -16.39 -20.20 42.71
CA GLN A 75 -16.98 -19.32 43.74
C GLN A 75 -16.39 -19.28 45.19
N PRO A 76 -16.43 -18.11 45.88
CA PRO A 76 -17.71 -17.65 46.44
C PRO A 76 -18.00 -16.14 46.43
N SER A 77 -19.29 -15.87 46.42
CA SER A 77 -19.99 -14.59 46.62
C SER A 77 -19.97 -14.13 48.09
N THR A 78 -20.24 -12.83 48.33
CA THR A 78 -21.16 -12.30 49.38
C THR A 78 -21.33 -10.76 49.24
N PRO A 79 -22.37 -10.12 49.82
CA PRO A 79 -23.30 -9.29 49.05
C PRO A 79 -23.61 -7.87 49.61
N ALA A 80 -24.42 -7.14 48.83
CA ALA A 80 -25.41 -6.10 49.20
C ALA A 80 -24.95 -4.74 49.78
N SER A 81 -25.31 -3.65 49.10
CA SER A 81 -26.38 -2.74 49.57
C SER A 81 -26.78 -1.69 48.53
N GLN A 82 -28.09 -1.45 48.51
CA GLN A 82 -28.86 -0.55 47.66
C GLN A 82 -28.64 0.91 48.09
N THR A 83 -28.85 1.90 47.20
CA THR A 83 -29.76 3.05 47.41
C THR A 83 -29.86 3.90 46.14
N SER A 84 -31.10 4.31 45.91
CA SER A 84 -31.75 5.15 44.90
C SER A 84 -31.09 6.46 44.43
N GLY A 85 -31.31 6.77 43.15
CA GLY A 85 -31.97 8.00 42.72
C GLY A 85 -31.10 9.16 42.19
N THR A 86 -31.07 9.36 40.86
CA THR A 86 -31.07 10.71 40.23
C THR A 86 -31.25 10.60 38.70
N PRO A 87 -32.01 11.52 38.05
CA PRO A 87 -32.37 11.42 36.65
C PRO A 87 -31.37 12.11 35.70
N SER A 88 -31.12 11.45 34.57
CA SER A 88 -30.90 11.97 33.20
C SER A 88 -30.20 13.33 33.03
N LEU A 89 -28.87 13.31 32.88
CA LEU A 89 -28.10 14.43 32.32
C LEU A 89 -28.19 14.40 30.77
N VAL A 90 -28.83 15.42 30.21
CA VAL A 90 -28.85 15.73 28.77
C VAL A 90 -27.40 15.90 28.27
N HIS A 91 -26.84 14.87 27.64
CA HIS A 91 -25.61 15.01 26.85
C HIS A 91 -25.95 15.71 25.53
N ARG A 92 -25.93 17.04 25.58
CA ARG A 92 -25.83 17.88 24.39
C ARG A 92 -24.47 17.59 23.75
N VAL A 93 -24.45 16.81 22.68
CA VAL A 93 -23.26 16.64 21.82
C VAL A 93 -23.06 17.96 21.09
N THR A 94 -22.31 18.86 21.71
CA THR A 94 -21.59 19.92 21.01
C THR A 94 -20.63 19.23 20.05
N VAL A 95 -20.86 19.41 18.74
CA VAL A 95 -19.88 19.05 17.70
C VAL A 95 -18.75 20.08 17.78
N GLU A 96 -17.82 19.83 18.69
CA GLU A 96 -16.54 20.51 18.73
C GLU A 96 -15.63 19.84 17.70
N ASN A 97 -15.28 20.62 16.69
CA ASN A 97 -14.23 20.33 15.71
C ASN A 97 -12.94 19.89 16.44
N PRO A 98 -12.46 18.63 16.30
CA PRO A 98 -11.25 18.23 16.97
C PRO A 98 -10.05 18.87 16.26
N GLN A 99 -9.52 19.92 16.89
CA GLN A 99 -8.15 20.38 16.71
C GLN A 99 -7.18 19.20 16.93
N PRO A 100 -6.14 19.02 16.10
CA PRO A 100 -5.24 17.88 16.20
C PRO A 100 -4.47 17.95 17.52
N LYS A 101 -4.82 17.08 18.47
CA LYS A 101 -3.97 16.78 19.62
C LYS A 101 -2.77 15.97 19.13
N GLN A 102 -1.59 16.57 19.30
CA GLN A 102 -0.30 15.89 19.21
C GLN A 102 -0.35 14.63 20.08
N THR A 103 -0.49 13.48 19.43
CA THR A 103 -0.09 12.20 20.00
C THR A 103 1.29 11.93 19.45
N SER A 104 2.27 12.49 20.13
CA SER A 104 3.64 12.02 20.07
C SER A 104 3.66 10.55 20.49
N GLU A 105 4.43 9.74 19.76
CA GLU A 105 4.90 8.42 20.19
C GLU A 105 3.91 7.24 20.10
N SER A 106 3.55 6.82 18.88
CA SER A 106 3.37 5.38 18.57
C SER A 106 3.28 5.11 17.05
N SER A 107 4.18 5.68 16.26
CA SER A 107 4.36 5.31 14.84
C SER A 107 5.84 5.26 14.41
N SER A 108 6.74 5.37 15.39
CA SER A 108 8.20 5.40 15.22
C SER A 108 8.90 4.12 15.70
N GLN A 109 8.16 3.04 15.94
CA GLN A 109 8.74 1.74 16.34
C GLN A 109 8.86 0.72 15.20
N PHE A 110 8.43 1.04 13.97
CA PHE A 110 8.56 0.11 12.83
C PHE A 110 9.80 0.34 11.96
N TYR A 111 10.55 1.43 12.20
CA TYR A 111 11.68 1.84 11.35
C TYR A 111 13.07 1.74 12.01
N ASN A 112 13.14 1.30 13.27
CA ASN A 112 14.42 1.01 13.92
C ASN A 112 14.75 -0.48 13.80
N ALA A 113 15.11 -0.92 12.59
CA ALA A 113 15.94 -2.11 12.47
C ALA A 113 17.39 -1.68 12.77
N LEU A 114 17.86 -2.06 13.96
CA LEU A 114 19.23 -1.86 14.44
C LEU A 114 20.27 -2.53 13.53
N PRO A 115 21.53 -2.05 13.54
CA PRO A 115 22.63 -2.74 12.89
C PRO A 115 22.95 -4.03 13.65
N GLY A 116 22.99 -5.17 12.94
CA GLY A 116 23.57 -6.42 13.44
C GLY A 116 22.59 -7.44 14.05
N GLN A 117 21.54 -7.83 13.32
CA GLN A 117 20.82 -9.07 13.63
C GLN A 117 21.15 -10.13 12.58
N ASP A 118 21.95 -11.10 13.02
CA ASP A 118 22.43 -12.23 12.24
C ASP A 118 21.29 -13.20 11.93
N THR A 119 20.75 -13.10 10.72
CA THR A 119 19.85 -14.11 10.16
C THR A 119 20.42 -14.55 8.82
N GLN A 120 21.42 -15.42 8.91
CA GLN A 120 22.17 -15.99 7.79
C GLN A 120 21.22 -16.59 6.74
N GLY A 121 21.17 -15.98 5.56
CA GLY A 121 20.56 -16.56 4.36
C GLY A 121 19.20 -15.98 3.97
N SER A 122 18.16 -16.12 4.80
CA SER A 122 16.82 -15.63 4.44
C SER A 122 16.62 -14.15 4.73
N SER A 123 17.28 -13.58 5.75
CA SER A 123 16.96 -12.20 6.13
C SER A 123 17.53 -11.14 5.24
N LEU A 124 18.63 -11.39 4.53
CA LEU A 124 19.15 -10.38 3.63
C LEU A 124 18.25 -10.28 2.39
N GLU A 125 17.73 -11.41 1.91
CA GLU A 125 16.72 -11.41 0.85
C GLU A 125 15.43 -10.75 1.32
N GLU A 126 14.94 -11.06 2.52
CA GLU A 126 13.76 -10.43 3.11
C GLU A 126 13.97 -8.93 3.36
N ALA A 127 15.15 -8.52 3.82
CA ALA A 127 15.49 -7.11 4.02
C ALA A 127 15.56 -6.34 2.70
N TRP A 128 16.17 -6.93 1.66
CA TRP A 128 16.18 -6.36 0.32
C TRP A 128 14.76 -6.23 -0.26
N LYS A 129 13.93 -7.28 -0.14
CA LYS A 129 12.52 -7.24 -0.55
C LYS A 129 11.74 -6.16 0.18
N LYS A 130 11.91 -6.04 1.49
CA LYS A 130 11.26 -4.99 2.30
C LYS A 130 11.73 -3.59 1.88
N ALA A 131 13.01 -3.41 1.58
CA ALA A 131 13.53 -2.15 1.05
C ALA A 131 12.91 -1.82 -0.32
N GLN A 132 12.76 -2.82 -1.20
CA GLN A 132 12.10 -2.66 -2.50
C GLN A 132 10.62 -2.26 -2.34
N GLU A 133 9.86 -2.96 -1.48
CA GLU A 133 8.46 -2.62 -1.17
C GLU A 133 8.34 -1.20 -0.61
N TYR A 134 9.31 -0.77 0.21
CA TYR A 134 9.33 0.59 0.75
C TYR A 134 9.58 1.65 -0.32
N VAL A 135 10.49 1.40 -1.27
CA VAL A 135 10.68 2.27 -2.44
C VAL A 135 9.40 2.34 -3.27
N GLU A 136 8.73 1.21 -3.50
CA GLU A 136 7.45 1.17 -4.23
C GLU A 136 6.35 1.97 -3.52
N LEU A 137 6.22 1.82 -2.21
CA LEU A 137 5.28 2.59 -1.40
C LEU A 137 5.54 4.10 -1.49
N LEU A 138 6.81 4.51 -1.36
CA LEU A 138 7.18 5.92 -1.49
C LEU A 138 6.95 6.46 -2.90
N THR A 139 7.15 5.63 -3.93
CA THR A 139 6.87 5.97 -5.33
C THR A 139 5.37 6.16 -5.55
N LEU A 140 4.54 5.26 -5.01
CA LEU A 140 3.08 5.40 -5.07
C LEU A 140 2.62 6.69 -4.36
N LYS A 141 3.18 6.96 -3.17
CA LYS A 141 2.92 8.21 -2.44
C LYS A 141 3.33 9.43 -3.26
N MET A 142 4.50 9.41 -3.90
CA MET A 142 4.97 10.49 -4.76
C MET A 142 3.97 10.78 -5.89
N ASN A 143 3.50 9.73 -6.57
CA ASN A 143 2.51 9.87 -7.64
C ASN A 143 1.18 10.43 -7.13
N ALA A 144 0.69 9.95 -5.98
CA ALA A 144 -0.53 10.46 -5.37
C ALA A 144 -0.40 11.95 -4.96
N LEU A 145 0.74 12.35 -4.40
CA LEU A 145 1.01 13.75 -4.04
C LEU A 145 1.05 14.64 -5.29
N TRP A 146 1.65 14.18 -6.39
CA TRP A 146 1.62 14.93 -7.65
C TRP A 146 0.20 15.08 -8.19
N GLN A 147 -0.60 14.01 -8.18
CA GLN A 147 -2.01 14.09 -8.58
C GLN A 147 -2.78 15.10 -7.71
N GLN A 148 -2.56 15.06 -6.39
CA GLN A 148 -3.16 16.00 -5.47
C GLN A 148 -2.73 17.45 -5.78
N PHE A 149 -1.42 17.68 -5.98
CA PHE A 149 -0.87 19.00 -6.30
C PHE A 149 -1.56 19.64 -7.51
N TYR A 150 -1.77 18.87 -8.58
CA TYR A 150 -2.43 19.36 -9.80
C TYR A 150 -3.96 19.47 -9.66
N SER A 151 -4.57 18.71 -8.75
CA SER A 151 -6.01 18.82 -8.47
C SER A 151 -6.39 20.04 -7.63
N LEU A 152 -5.45 20.58 -6.84
CA LEU A 152 -5.69 21.68 -5.91
C LEU A 152 -5.69 23.03 -6.62
N SER A 153 -6.68 23.86 -6.29
CA SER A 153 -6.82 25.24 -6.78
C SER A 153 -6.30 26.30 -5.80
N ASP A 154 -6.28 26.00 -4.48
CA ASP A 154 -5.82 26.93 -3.44
C ASP A 154 -4.29 26.88 -3.26
N MET A 155 -3.65 28.06 -3.29
CA MET A 155 -2.20 28.21 -3.16
C MET A 155 -1.67 27.71 -1.82
N LYS A 156 -2.38 27.96 -0.70
CA LYS A 156 -1.88 27.56 0.62
C LYS A 156 -1.80 26.05 0.79
N THR A 157 -2.82 25.34 0.29
CA THR A 157 -2.81 23.87 0.27
C THR A 157 -1.75 23.30 -0.66
N ARG A 158 -1.49 23.99 -1.78
CA ARG A 158 -0.47 23.62 -2.74
C ARG A 158 0.94 23.71 -2.16
N ASP A 159 1.24 24.73 -1.37
CA ASP A 159 2.54 24.87 -0.68
C ASP A 159 2.80 23.70 0.29
N SER A 160 1.76 23.29 1.04
CA SER A 160 1.87 22.13 1.93
C SER A 160 2.12 20.82 1.16
N VAL A 161 1.43 20.61 0.05
CA VAL A 161 1.65 19.43 -0.81
C VAL A 161 3.04 19.49 -1.45
N GLN A 162 3.52 20.66 -1.86
CA GLN A 162 4.87 20.84 -2.39
C GLN A 162 5.94 20.47 -1.35
N MET A 163 5.76 20.88 -0.09
CA MET A 163 6.66 20.47 0.99
C MET A 163 6.64 18.94 1.17
N GLN A 164 5.46 18.32 1.17
CA GLN A 164 5.35 16.86 1.27
C GLN A 164 5.97 16.12 0.08
N ILE A 165 5.91 16.70 -1.13
CA ILE A 165 6.60 16.18 -2.31
C ILE A 165 8.11 16.20 -2.07
N SER A 166 8.68 17.32 -1.63
CA SER A 166 10.12 17.42 -1.31
C SER A 166 10.55 16.40 -0.25
N ASP A 167 9.81 16.32 0.86
CA ASP A 167 10.10 15.37 1.95
C ASP A 167 10.04 13.91 1.49
N THR A 168 9.07 13.58 0.63
CA THR A 168 8.90 12.22 0.10
C THR A 168 10.01 11.91 -0.90
N TYR A 169 10.46 12.90 -1.68
CA TYR A 169 11.55 12.73 -2.64
C TYR A 169 12.88 12.42 -1.93
N GLU A 170 13.21 13.15 -0.86
CA GLU A 170 14.40 12.86 -0.06
C GLU A 170 14.36 11.45 0.55
N LYS A 171 13.21 11.03 1.06
CA LYS A 171 13.02 9.67 1.59
C LYS A 171 13.17 8.62 0.51
N LEU A 172 12.67 8.88 -0.70
CA LEU A 172 12.76 7.98 -1.84
C LEU A 172 14.23 7.79 -2.24
N LEU A 173 15.01 8.88 -2.33
CA LEU A 173 16.45 8.79 -2.62
C LEU A 173 17.20 7.92 -1.60
N LYS A 174 16.95 8.15 -0.31
CA LYS A 174 17.55 7.34 0.77
C LYS A 174 17.12 5.88 0.70
N ALA A 175 15.84 5.62 0.42
CA ALA A 175 15.32 4.26 0.29
C ALA A 175 15.93 3.52 -0.92
N GLN A 176 16.13 4.22 -2.03
CA GLN A 176 16.81 3.67 -3.22
C GLN A 176 18.27 3.36 -2.95
N GLU A 177 18.97 4.22 -2.21
CA GLU A 177 20.36 3.98 -1.80
C GLU A 177 20.47 2.73 -0.91
N GLU A 178 19.57 2.58 0.07
CA GLU A 178 19.54 1.40 0.94
C GLU A 178 19.16 0.11 0.18
N GLU A 179 18.21 0.17 -0.77
CA GLU A 179 17.89 -0.96 -1.64
C GLU A 179 19.09 -1.38 -2.47
N ALA A 180 19.80 -0.43 -3.09
CA ALA A 180 21.00 -0.70 -3.86
C ALA A 180 22.11 -1.30 -2.99
N ARG A 181 22.26 -0.81 -1.75
CA ARG A 181 23.23 -1.36 -0.78
C ARG A 181 22.92 -2.80 -0.44
N LEU A 182 21.67 -3.10 -0.05
CA LEU A 182 21.23 -4.44 0.31
C LEU A 182 21.33 -5.41 -0.88
N ARG A 183 21.03 -4.93 -2.08
CA ARG A 183 21.22 -5.70 -3.31
C ARG A 183 22.67 -6.10 -3.52
N MET A 184 23.62 -5.16 -3.38
CA MET A 184 25.05 -5.46 -3.49
C MET A 184 25.51 -6.45 -2.42
N GLU A 185 25.05 -6.28 -1.18
CA GLU A 185 25.33 -7.23 -0.09
C GLU A 185 24.80 -8.64 -0.40
N TYR A 186 23.61 -8.73 -1.02
CA TYR A 186 22.98 -9.99 -1.40
C TYR A 186 23.74 -10.69 -2.51
N GLU A 187 24.09 -9.96 -3.58
CA GLU A 187 24.90 -10.48 -4.68
C GLU A 187 26.27 -10.97 -4.17
N ASN A 188 26.90 -10.23 -3.24
CA ASN A 188 28.15 -10.64 -2.60
C ASN A 188 28.02 -11.93 -1.79
N GLN A 189 26.92 -12.12 -1.04
CA GLN A 189 26.67 -13.38 -0.33
C GLN A 189 26.51 -14.56 -1.29
N ILE A 190 25.78 -14.38 -2.40
CA ILE A 190 25.62 -15.41 -3.42
C ILE A 190 26.97 -15.77 -4.06
N ASN A 191 27.79 -14.75 -4.38
CA ASN A 191 29.12 -14.95 -4.95
C ASN A 191 30.06 -15.68 -3.98
N ARG A 192 30.04 -15.34 -2.68
CA ARG A 192 30.82 -16.05 -1.65
C ARG A 192 30.41 -17.52 -1.54
N LYS A 193 29.11 -17.80 -1.40
CA LYS A 193 28.58 -19.18 -1.37
C LYS A 193 28.97 -19.97 -2.62
N LYS A 194 28.91 -19.33 -3.80
CA LYS A 194 29.36 -19.95 -5.06
C LYS A 194 30.84 -20.26 -5.03
N SER A 195 31.69 -19.35 -4.57
CA SER A 195 33.14 -19.57 -4.47
C SER A 195 33.53 -20.64 -3.43
N GLU A 196 32.83 -20.71 -2.29
CA GLU A 196 33.02 -21.73 -1.26
C GLU A 196 32.58 -23.11 -1.76
N SER A 197 31.44 -23.19 -2.47
CA SER A 197 30.98 -24.43 -3.12
C SER A 197 31.90 -24.89 -4.26
N ALA A 198 32.64 -23.97 -4.88
CA ALA A 198 33.60 -24.24 -5.94
C ALA A 198 35.01 -24.57 -5.41
N SER A 199 35.17 -24.73 -4.09
CA SER A 199 36.46 -25.09 -3.49
C SER A 199 37.04 -26.36 -4.14
N PRO A 200 38.34 -26.34 -4.49
CA PRO A 200 38.87 -27.23 -5.53
C PRO A 200 39.09 -28.65 -5.00
N ILE A 201 38.25 -29.59 -5.45
CA ILE A 201 38.40 -31.05 -5.25
C ILE A 201 39.66 -31.62 -5.95
N TRP A 202 40.45 -30.79 -6.65
CA TRP A 202 41.53 -31.24 -7.55
C TRP A 202 42.96 -31.10 -7.00
N ILE A 203 43.17 -30.85 -5.71
CA ILE A 203 44.51 -30.95 -5.10
C ILE A 203 44.71 -32.36 -4.55
N LYS A 204 45.37 -33.23 -5.33
CA LYS A 204 46.05 -34.46 -4.89
C LYS A 204 47.32 -34.66 -5.71
#